data_AF-A0ABD2AK65-F1
#
_entry.id   AF-A0ABD2AK65-F1
#
_cell.length_a   1.000
_cell.length_b   1.000
_cell.length_c   1.000
_cell.angle_alpha   90.00
_cell.angle_beta   90.00
_cell.angle_gamma   90.00
#
_symmetry.space_group_name_H-M   'P 1'
#
loop_
_entity.id
_entity.type
_entity.pdbx_description
1 polymer ?
#
loop_
_entity_poly.entity_id
_entity_poly.type
_entity_poly.pdbx_seq_one_letter_code
_entity_poly.pdbx_strand_id
1 'polypeptide(L)'
;MYSNNAHGSGMEELFQLKSENLDHLLPRIKRNLMLPKEKSQMSALEQLTVLLKSQVHAIRSSVFTKLIKFDIISTLCDVLKTFREPLITPALECLALASEHQEFYESQVAAEAVSSLLRLAHYVGMSTDVEICPSLEKLLRAIRDILFNAKKLGIDVDNVCAINQIFSFIKETSQRCLSYVSRFTIIDVLNVVLEYVTLDGCENEDERLIIDVCNESIKSMKDILEHDYEEEYASTNAIVGLCCLCASSIR
;
A
#
# COMPACT_ATOMS: atom_id res chain seq x y z
N MET A 1 12.65 -27.55 47.41
CA MET A 1 12.78 -28.29 46.14
C MET A 1 11.48 -28.12 45.38
N TYR A 2 11.54 -27.36 44.26
CA TYR A 2 10.60 -27.25 43.12
C TYR A 2 9.12 -26.93 43.39
N SER A 3 8.33 -26.25 42.56
CA SER A 3 8.43 -25.36 41.38
C SER A 3 6.96 -25.23 40.93
N ASN A 4 6.35 -24.04 40.99
CA ASN A 4 5.84 -23.25 39.86
C ASN A 4 4.71 -23.83 38.96
N ASN A 5 3.86 -22.87 38.54
CA ASN A 5 2.90 -22.82 37.42
C ASN A 5 1.48 -23.35 37.71
N ALA A 6 0.42 -22.59 37.44
CA ALA A 6 0.19 -21.89 36.18
C ALA A 6 -0.27 -20.42 36.33
N HIS A 7 0.50 -19.55 35.67
CA HIS A 7 0.02 -18.38 34.96
C HIS A 7 -0.84 -18.81 33.76
N GLY A 8 -1.93 -18.09 33.49
CA GLY A 8 -2.62 -18.20 32.21
C GLY A 8 -4.08 -17.75 32.23
N SER A 9 -4.39 -16.53 32.68
CA SER A 9 -5.73 -15.95 32.44
C SER A 9 -5.74 -14.42 32.25
N GLY A 10 -4.58 -13.75 32.26
CA GLY A 10 -4.52 -12.28 32.27
C GLY A 10 -4.45 -11.60 30.90
N MET A 11 -4.30 -12.35 29.80
CA MET A 11 -4.19 -11.76 28.45
C MET A 11 -5.44 -11.92 27.58
N GLU A 12 -6.36 -12.81 27.92
CA GLU A 12 -7.57 -13.04 27.10
C GLU A 12 -8.70 -12.05 27.42
N GLU A 13 -8.70 -11.40 28.59
CA GLU A 13 -9.72 -10.40 28.95
C GLU A 13 -9.45 -8.97 28.43
N LEU A 14 -8.26 -8.70 27.90
CA LEU A 14 -7.89 -7.35 27.43
C LEU A 14 -8.58 -6.91 26.12
N PHE A 15 -9.28 -7.81 25.43
CA PHE A 15 -9.84 -7.56 24.10
C PHE A 15 -11.33 -7.88 23.96
N GLN A 16 -12.12 -7.72 25.03
CA GLN A 16 -13.52 -7.34 24.80
C GLN A 16 -13.54 -5.88 24.35
N LEU A 17 -13.24 -5.65 23.06
CA LEU A 17 -13.25 -4.36 22.37
C LEU A 17 -14.68 -3.79 22.35
N LYS A 18 -15.13 -3.26 23.49
CA LYS A 18 -16.31 -2.39 23.54
C LYS A 18 -15.94 -1.08 22.87
N SER A 19 -16.88 -0.49 22.12
CA SER A 19 -16.67 0.77 21.40
C SER A 19 -16.17 1.89 22.34
N GLU A 20 -16.63 1.93 23.59
CA GLU A 20 -16.22 2.87 24.63
C GLU A 20 -14.72 2.81 24.95
N ASN A 21 -14.10 1.63 24.88
CA ASN A 21 -12.66 1.47 25.12
C ASN A 21 -11.83 2.11 23.99
N LEU A 22 -12.38 2.23 22.78
CA LEU A 22 -11.69 2.84 21.63
C LEU A 22 -11.50 4.35 21.80
N ASP A 23 -12.42 5.05 22.50
CA ASP A 23 -12.34 6.50 22.71
C ASP A 23 -11.18 6.89 23.64
N HIS A 24 -10.70 5.95 24.45
CA HIS A 24 -9.50 6.13 25.27
C HIS A 24 -8.24 5.57 24.61
N LEU A 25 -8.36 4.45 23.90
CA LEU A 25 -7.24 3.77 23.25
C LEU A 25 -6.68 4.55 22.06
N LEU A 26 -7.54 4.99 21.14
CA LEU A 26 -7.10 5.61 19.87
C LEU A 26 -6.35 6.93 20.08
N PRO A 27 -6.79 7.86 20.96
CA PRO A 27 -5.99 9.04 21.28
C PRO A 27 -4.62 8.72 21.88
N ARG A 28 -4.52 7.65 22.67
CA ARG A 28 -3.24 7.18 23.23
C ARG A 28 -2.33 6.61 22.14
N ILE A 29 -2.87 5.82 21.22
CA ILE A 29 -2.15 5.33 20.04
C ILE A 29 -1.64 6.51 19.21
N LYS A 30 -2.52 7.46 18.84
CA LYS A 30 -2.14 8.68 18.11
C LYS A 30 -0.98 9.40 18.78
N ARG A 31 -1.11 9.69 20.08
CA ARG A 31 -0.07 10.37 20.85
C ARG A 31 1.26 9.63 20.75
N ASN A 32 1.25 8.31 20.92
CA ASN A 32 2.46 7.50 20.87
C ASN A 32 3.08 7.43 19.45
N LEU A 33 2.27 7.42 18.39
CA LEU A 33 2.76 7.51 17.00
C LEU A 33 3.45 8.86 16.73
N MET A 34 2.94 9.94 17.32
CA MET A 34 3.50 11.30 17.17
C MET A 34 4.74 11.56 18.05
N LEU A 35 5.02 10.71 19.04
CA LEU A 35 6.22 10.87 19.87
C LEU A 35 7.47 10.57 19.03
N PRO A 36 8.54 11.40 19.11
CA PRO A 36 9.78 11.15 18.37
C PRO A 36 10.62 10.02 19.01
N LYS A 37 9.98 9.01 19.61
CA LYS A 37 10.60 7.87 20.29
C LYS A 37 10.18 6.59 19.59
N GLU A 38 11.12 5.95 18.89
CA GLU A 38 10.87 4.74 18.10
C GLU A 38 10.15 3.64 18.89
N LYS A 39 10.58 3.35 20.13
CA LYS A 39 9.91 2.35 20.99
C LYS A 39 8.42 2.68 21.26
N SER A 40 8.09 3.95 21.40
CA SER A 40 6.70 4.40 21.59
C SER A 40 5.90 4.23 20.30
N GLN A 41 6.49 4.57 19.16
CA GLN A 41 5.87 4.44 17.85
C GLN A 41 5.65 2.97 17.49
N MET A 42 6.65 2.10 17.68
CA MET A 42 6.54 0.65 17.49
C MET A 42 5.43 0.03 18.33
N SER A 43 5.39 0.33 19.64
CA SER A 43 4.33 -0.18 20.51
C SER A 43 2.93 0.31 20.10
N ALA A 44 2.83 1.50 19.51
CA ALA A 44 1.57 2.01 18.98
C ALA A 44 1.15 1.30 17.68
N LEU A 45 2.11 1.03 16.79
CA LEU A 45 1.88 0.25 15.56
C LEU A 45 1.46 -1.18 15.88
N GLU A 46 2.11 -1.85 16.83
CA GLU A 46 1.72 -3.19 17.28
C GLU A 46 0.29 -3.23 17.82
N GLN A 47 -0.07 -2.26 18.67
CA GLN A 47 -1.44 -2.13 19.20
C GLN A 47 -2.46 -1.89 18.08
N LEU A 48 -2.10 -1.08 17.08
CA LEU A 48 -2.97 -0.80 15.94
C LEU A 48 -3.12 -2.03 15.04
N THR A 49 -2.06 -2.78 14.77
CA THR A 49 -2.11 -4.04 14.03
C THR A 49 -3.02 -5.05 14.71
N VAL A 50 -2.88 -5.23 16.03
CA VAL A 50 -3.77 -6.12 16.80
C VAL A 50 -5.20 -5.63 16.71
N LEU A 51 -5.44 -4.32 16.84
CA LEU A 51 -6.76 -3.74 16.71
C LEU A 51 -7.36 -4.02 15.33
N LEU A 52 -6.62 -3.84 14.23
CA LEU A 52 -7.10 -4.06 12.87
C LEU A 52 -7.37 -5.55 12.58
N LYS A 53 -6.52 -6.46 13.06
CA LYS A 53 -6.69 -7.91 12.87
C LYS A 53 -7.85 -8.52 13.68
N SER A 54 -8.13 -7.99 14.87
CA SER A 54 -9.08 -8.59 15.82
C SER A 54 -10.55 -8.28 15.55
N GLN A 55 -10.89 -7.58 14.46
CA GLN A 55 -12.24 -7.05 14.27
C GLN A 55 -13.26 -8.11 13.82
N VAL A 56 -14.18 -8.44 14.72
CA VAL A 56 -15.45 -9.11 14.41
C VAL A 56 -16.31 -8.17 13.54
N HIS A 57 -16.95 -8.71 12.49
CA HIS A 57 -17.70 -7.95 11.49
C HIS A 57 -18.70 -6.92 12.07
N ALA A 58 -19.24 -7.18 13.26
CA ALA A 58 -20.25 -6.34 13.92
C ALA A 58 -19.72 -4.99 14.45
N ILE A 59 -18.43 -4.87 14.79
CA ILE A 59 -17.85 -3.63 15.36
C ILE A 59 -16.88 -2.92 14.41
N ARG A 60 -16.59 -3.52 13.25
CA ARG A 60 -15.63 -3.05 12.24
C ARG A 60 -15.90 -1.62 11.77
N SER A 61 -17.13 -1.33 11.34
CA SER A 61 -17.51 0.01 10.88
C SER A 61 -17.34 1.07 11.97
N SER A 62 -17.67 0.73 13.23
CA SER A 62 -17.45 1.63 14.37
C SER A 62 -15.97 1.89 14.63
N VAL A 63 -15.10 0.90 14.43
CA VAL A 63 -13.66 1.06 14.61
C VAL A 63 -13.09 1.97 13.54
N PHE A 64 -13.43 1.75 12.27
CA PHE A 64 -12.98 2.60 11.17
C PHE A 64 -13.46 4.04 11.31
N THR A 65 -14.73 4.23 11.63
CA THR A 65 -15.28 5.56 11.91
C THR A 65 -14.46 6.28 12.97
N LYS A 66 -14.00 5.57 14.01
CA LYS A 66 -13.16 6.15 15.06
C LYS A 66 -11.71 6.35 14.61
N LEU A 67 -11.12 5.43 13.84
CA LEU A 67 -9.79 5.60 13.26
C LEU A 67 -9.71 6.88 12.42
N ILE A 68 -10.75 7.15 11.62
CA ILE A 68 -10.90 8.37 10.83
C ILE A 68 -11.10 9.57 11.76
N LYS A 69 -12.06 9.51 12.70
CA LYS A 69 -12.34 10.60 13.66
C LYS A 69 -11.11 11.05 14.46
N PHE A 70 -10.21 10.13 14.79
CA PHE A 70 -8.99 10.41 15.53
C PHE A 70 -7.77 10.67 14.63
N ASP A 71 -7.92 10.75 13.31
CA ASP A 71 -6.87 10.94 12.29
C ASP A 71 -5.72 9.92 12.40
N ILE A 72 -6.02 8.68 12.75
CA ILE A 72 -4.98 7.65 12.95
C ILE A 72 -4.27 7.36 11.64
N ILE A 73 -4.99 7.26 10.52
CA ILE A 73 -4.39 6.93 9.22
C ILE A 73 -3.51 8.07 8.71
N SER A 74 -3.97 9.32 8.77
CA SER A 74 -3.13 10.47 8.41
C SER A 74 -1.88 10.55 9.30
N THR A 75 -2.00 10.20 10.59
CA THR A 75 -0.85 10.08 11.50
C THR A 75 0.11 8.95 11.09
N LEU A 76 -0.38 7.80 10.60
CA LEU A 76 0.48 6.75 10.03
C LEU A 76 1.26 7.25 8.81
N CYS A 77 0.59 8.00 7.94
CA CYS A 77 1.24 8.61 6.77
C CYS A 77 2.33 9.58 7.20
N ASP A 78 2.15 10.33 8.29
CA ASP A 78 3.18 11.19 8.86
C ASP A 78 4.36 10.40 9.45
N VAL A 79 4.10 9.26 10.09
CA VAL A 79 5.16 8.35 10.55
C VAL A 79 5.99 7.84 9.37
N LEU A 80 5.35 7.44 8.27
CA LEU A 80 6.04 6.97 7.06
C LEU A 80 6.96 8.06 6.46
N LYS A 81 6.55 9.33 6.51
CA LYS A 81 7.37 10.47 6.05
C LYS A 81 8.67 10.65 6.86
N THR A 82 8.76 10.11 8.08
CA THR A 82 10.02 10.16 8.86
C THR A 82 11.09 9.21 8.34
N PHE A 83 10.71 8.28 7.46
CA PHE A 83 11.60 7.32 6.79
C PHE A 83 12.54 6.55 7.75
N ARG A 84 12.01 6.16 8.91
CA ARG A 84 12.73 5.30 9.85
C ARG A 84 12.44 3.84 9.52
N GLU A 85 13.44 3.13 9.01
CA GLU A 85 13.32 1.74 8.52
C GLU A 85 12.55 0.80 9.47
N PRO A 86 12.78 0.82 10.82
CA PRO A 86 12.03 -0.02 11.75
C PRO A 86 10.52 0.25 11.76
N LEU A 87 10.12 1.49 11.43
CA LEU A 87 8.72 1.93 11.43
C LEU A 87 8.02 1.74 10.08
N ILE A 88 8.77 1.65 8.98
CA ILE A 88 8.19 1.56 7.63
C ILE A 88 7.35 0.29 7.51
N THR A 89 7.93 -0.87 7.80
CA THR A 89 7.23 -2.15 7.60
C THR A 89 5.95 -2.26 8.43
N PRO A 90 5.95 -1.97 9.75
CA PRO A 90 4.73 -2.07 10.55
C PRO A 90 3.68 -1.01 10.21
N ALA A 91 4.10 0.20 9.79
CA ALA A 91 3.16 1.22 9.35
C ALA A 91 2.49 0.86 8.01
N LEU A 92 3.24 0.29 7.06
CA LEU A 92 2.68 -0.23 5.82
C LEU A 92 1.75 -1.43 6.07
N GLU A 93 2.07 -2.32 7.02
CA GLU A 93 1.17 -3.41 7.43
C GLU A 93 -0.16 -2.87 7.96
N CYS A 94 -0.13 -1.83 8.80
CA CYS A 94 -1.36 -1.18 9.28
C CYS A 94 -2.20 -0.61 8.14
N LEU A 95 -1.56 0.02 7.14
CA LEU A 95 -2.27 0.54 5.97
C LEU A 95 -2.84 -0.57 5.09
N ALA A 96 -2.09 -1.66 4.87
CA ALA A 96 -2.57 -2.81 4.12
C ALA A 96 -3.81 -3.43 4.77
N LEU A 97 -3.76 -3.68 6.09
CA LEU A 97 -4.92 -4.15 6.85
C LEU A 97 -6.08 -3.15 6.80
N ALA A 98 -5.80 -1.85 6.85
CA ALA A 98 -6.83 -0.84 6.76
C ALA A 98 -7.55 -0.88 5.40
N SER A 99 -6.78 -1.07 4.33
CA SER A 99 -7.26 -1.08 2.94
C SER A 99 -8.15 -2.25 2.58
N GLU A 100 -8.22 -3.31 3.39
CA GLU A 100 -9.11 -4.44 3.15
C GLU A 100 -10.59 -4.12 3.47
N HIS A 101 -10.86 -2.94 4.00
CA HIS A 101 -12.18 -2.54 4.51
C HIS A 101 -12.77 -1.37 3.72
N GLN A 102 -14.07 -1.45 3.41
CA GLN A 102 -14.75 -0.45 2.59
C GLN A 102 -14.70 0.95 3.22
N GLU A 103 -14.83 1.04 4.54
CA GLU A 103 -14.83 2.29 5.29
C GLU A 103 -13.52 3.10 5.15
N PHE A 104 -12.41 2.44 4.78
CA PHE A 104 -11.16 3.12 4.44
C PHE A 104 -11.30 4.04 3.22
N TYR A 105 -12.15 3.65 2.26
CA TYR A 105 -12.38 4.35 0.99
C TYR A 105 -13.56 5.33 1.03
N GLU A 106 -14.40 5.27 2.07
CA GLU A 106 -15.57 6.15 2.23
C GLU A 106 -15.21 7.61 2.59
N SER A 107 -13.91 7.88 2.78
CA SER A 107 -13.38 9.21 3.13
C SER A 107 -12.14 9.53 2.29
N GLN A 108 -11.63 10.77 2.40
CA GLN A 108 -10.41 11.19 1.70
C GLN A 108 -9.13 10.48 2.19
N VAL A 109 -9.24 9.65 3.23
CA VAL A 109 -8.11 8.98 3.87
C VAL A 109 -7.38 8.02 2.92
N ALA A 110 -8.11 7.28 2.07
CA ALA A 110 -7.49 6.41 1.07
C ALA A 110 -6.65 7.22 0.07
N ALA A 111 -7.19 8.35 -0.40
CA ALA A 111 -6.49 9.25 -1.32
C ALA A 111 -5.26 9.90 -0.69
N GLU A 112 -5.37 10.36 0.55
CA GLU A 112 -4.22 10.87 1.32
C GLU A 112 -3.12 9.81 1.49
N ALA A 113 -3.50 8.57 1.75
CA ALA A 113 -2.57 7.46 1.92
C ALA A 113 -1.83 7.15 0.61
N VAL A 114 -2.54 6.99 -0.51
CA VAL A 114 -1.91 6.73 -1.81
C VAL A 114 -1.03 7.89 -2.23
N SER A 115 -1.49 9.14 -2.10
CA SER A 115 -0.68 10.32 -2.40
C SER A 115 0.61 10.38 -1.56
N SER A 116 0.50 10.07 -0.26
CA SER A 116 1.66 10.02 0.64
C SER A 116 2.65 8.93 0.25
N LEU A 117 2.16 7.74 -0.13
CA LEU A 117 2.98 6.61 -0.56
C LEU A 117 3.68 6.90 -1.88
N LEU A 118 3.00 7.48 -2.88
CA LEU A 118 3.59 7.88 -4.15
C LEU A 118 4.73 8.88 -3.94
N ARG A 119 4.49 9.91 -3.13
CA ARG A 119 5.53 10.91 -2.82
C ARG A 119 6.73 10.30 -2.12
N LEU A 120 6.48 9.38 -1.18
CA LEU A 120 7.55 8.69 -0.48
C LEU A 120 8.32 7.76 -1.42
N ALA A 121 7.64 7.00 -2.27
CA ALA A 121 8.26 6.11 -3.26
C ALA A 121 9.10 6.88 -4.27
N HIS A 122 8.61 8.04 -4.75
CA HIS A 122 9.38 8.93 -5.61
C HIS A 122 10.67 9.39 -4.93
N TYR A 123 10.58 9.91 -3.69
CA TYR A 123 11.75 10.36 -2.90
C TYR A 123 12.75 9.22 -2.67
N VAL A 124 12.26 8.06 -2.25
CA VAL A 124 13.05 6.85 -1.98
C VAL A 124 13.83 6.43 -3.21
N GLY A 125 13.19 6.35 -4.37
CA GLY A 125 13.91 5.92 -5.57
C GLY A 125 14.70 7.03 -6.28
N MET A 126 14.59 8.31 -5.85
CA MET A 126 15.58 9.34 -6.23
C MET A 126 16.89 9.18 -5.46
N SER A 127 16.89 8.44 -4.34
CA SER A 127 18.10 8.18 -3.58
C SER A 127 19.03 7.24 -4.34
N THR A 128 20.33 7.54 -4.30
CA THR A 128 21.39 6.66 -4.82
C THR A 128 21.82 5.57 -3.83
N ASP A 129 21.19 5.53 -2.65
CA ASP A 129 21.53 4.59 -1.60
C ASP A 129 20.90 3.21 -1.85
N VAL A 130 21.74 2.18 -1.93
CA VAL A 130 21.35 0.80 -2.23
C VAL A 130 20.51 0.19 -1.09
N GLU A 131 20.70 0.64 0.15
CA GLU A 131 19.94 0.16 1.31
C GLU A 131 18.47 0.62 1.30
N ILE A 132 18.13 1.59 0.45
CA ILE A 132 16.79 2.16 0.30
C ILE A 132 15.95 1.36 -0.72
N CYS A 133 16.57 0.51 -1.54
CA CYS A 133 15.89 -0.29 -2.56
C CYS A 133 14.81 -1.25 -2.01
N PRO A 134 15.03 -1.99 -0.89
CA PRO A 134 13.97 -2.80 -0.27
C PRO A 134 12.79 -1.98 0.24
N SER A 135 13.00 -0.69 0.54
CA SER A 135 11.92 0.21 0.97
C SER A 135 11.05 0.62 -0.21
N LEU A 136 11.61 0.78 -1.42
CA LEU A 136 10.83 1.07 -2.62
C LEU A 136 9.87 -0.07 -2.95
N GLU A 137 10.34 -1.32 -2.91
CA GLU A 137 9.49 -2.49 -3.16
C GLU A 137 8.31 -2.56 -2.17
N LYS A 138 8.57 -2.31 -0.88
CA LYS A 138 7.51 -2.27 0.16
C LYS A 138 6.48 -1.17 -0.13
N LEU A 139 6.91 0.00 -0.57
CA LEU A 139 6.02 1.12 -0.91
C LEU A 139 5.19 0.82 -2.17
N LEU A 140 5.82 0.26 -3.21
CA LEU A 140 5.13 -0.18 -4.42
C LEU A 140 4.05 -1.22 -4.09
N ARG A 141 4.39 -2.19 -3.23
CA ARG A 141 3.43 -3.21 -2.79
C ARG A 141 2.25 -2.60 -2.02
N ALA A 142 2.50 -1.64 -1.13
CA ALA A 142 1.44 -0.97 -0.39
C ALA A 142 0.50 -0.17 -1.31
N ILE A 143 1.04 0.54 -2.32
CA ILE A 143 0.23 1.22 -3.34
C ILE A 143 -0.63 0.20 -4.09
N ARG A 144 0.00 -0.88 -4.56
CA ARG A 144 -0.65 -1.98 -5.28
C ARG A 144 -1.79 -2.59 -4.46
N ASP A 145 -1.57 -2.87 -3.19
CA ASP A 145 -2.57 -3.51 -2.33
C ASP A 145 -3.78 -2.60 -2.08
N ILE A 146 -3.57 -1.30 -1.87
CA ILE A 146 -4.68 -0.33 -1.74
C ILE A 146 -5.51 -0.26 -3.03
N LEU A 147 -4.86 -0.12 -4.19
CA LEU A 147 -5.57 -0.01 -5.47
C LEU A 147 -6.29 -1.32 -5.83
N PHE A 148 -5.64 -2.46 -5.59
CA PHE A 148 -6.23 -3.77 -5.82
C PHE A 148 -7.45 -4.02 -4.91
N ASN A 149 -7.37 -3.63 -3.64
CA ASN A 149 -8.48 -3.77 -2.70
C ASN A 149 -9.63 -2.81 -3.06
N ALA A 150 -9.35 -1.58 -3.48
CA ALA A 150 -10.38 -0.67 -4.00
C ALA A 150 -11.17 -1.32 -5.15
N LYS A 151 -10.45 -1.85 -6.16
CA LYS A 151 -11.05 -2.58 -7.28
C LYS A 151 -11.88 -3.78 -6.80
N LYS A 152 -11.34 -4.60 -5.91
CA LYS A 152 -12.03 -5.80 -5.37
C LYS A 152 -13.35 -5.43 -4.67
N LEU A 153 -13.39 -4.28 -4.01
CA LEU A 153 -14.56 -3.76 -3.30
C LEU A 153 -15.52 -2.98 -4.21
N GLY A 154 -15.21 -2.82 -5.51
CA GLY A 154 -16.02 -2.04 -6.45
C GLY A 154 -15.95 -0.53 -6.20
N ILE A 155 -14.88 -0.05 -5.56
CA ILE A 155 -14.61 1.37 -5.37
C ILE A 155 -13.99 1.93 -6.65
N ASP A 156 -14.55 3.04 -7.13
CA ASP A 156 -13.99 3.79 -8.25
C ASP A 156 -12.60 4.34 -7.88
N VAL A 157 -11.60 3.95 -8.66
CA VAL A 157 -10.19 4.28 -8.43
C VAL A 157 -9.91 5.77 -8.54
N ASP A 158 -10.73 6.53 -9.28
CA ASP A 158 -10.64 7.99 -9.35
C ASP A 158 -10.88 8.67 -7.99
N ASN A 159 -11.62 8.02 -7.09
CA ASN A 159 -11.80 8.51 -5.72
C ASN A 159 -10.60 8.22 -4.81
N VAL A 160 -9.69 7.34 -5.24
CA VAL A 160 -8.55 6.85 -4.45
C VAL A 160 -7.25 7.49 -4.93
N CYS A 161 -7.10 7.79 -6.22
CA CYS A 161 -5.93 8.45 -6.73
C CYS A 161 -6.20 9.20 -8.03
N ALA A 162 -5.44 10.27 -8.27
CA ALA A 162 -5.40 10.87 -9.59
C ALA A 162 -4.64 9.94 -10.55
N ILE A 163 -5.35 9.32 -11.50
CA ILE A 163 -4.81 8.33 -12.44
C ILE A 163 -3.54 8.84 -13.15
N ASN A 164 -3.53 10.10 -13.62
CA ASN A 164 -2.35 10.70 -14.28
C ASN A 164 -1.11 10.77 -13.37
N GLN A 165 -1.29 10.91 -12.06
CA GLN A 165 -0.18 10.86 -11.11
C GLN A 165 0.41 9.45 -11.02
N ILE A 166 -0.41 8.40 -11.11
CA ILE A 166 0.06 7.02 -11.16
C ILE A 166 0.86 6.77 -12.44
N PHE A 167 0.35 7.18 -13.60
CA PHE A 167 1.08 7.02 -14.86
C PHE A 167 2.42 7.77 -14.86
N SER A 168 2.42 9.02 -14.38
CA SER A 168 3.65 9.81 -14.24
C SER A 168 4.67 9.12 -13.32
N PHE A 169 4.20 8.64 -12.17
CA PHE A 169 5.02 7.90 -11.22
C PHE A 169 5.59 6.61 -11.82
N ILE A 170 4.78 5.86 -12.57
CA ILE A 170 5.23 4.63 -13.23
C ILE A 170 6.28 4.95 -14.29
N LYS A 171 6.07 5.98 -15.13
CA LYS A 171 7.02 6.40 -16.17
C LYS A 171 8.39 6.75 -15.58
N GLU A 172 8.41 7.47 -14.46
CA GLU A 172 9.66 7.82 -13.78
C GLU A 172 10.32 6.61 -13.11
N THR A 173 9.52 5.73 -12.51
CA THR A 173 10.03 4.58 -11.75
C THR A 173 10.54 3.47 -12.67
N SER A 174 9.90 3.24 -13.82
CA SER A 174 10.26 2.19 -14.78
C SER A 174 11.62 2.43 -15.46
N GLN A 175 12.09 3.68 -15.52
CA GLN A 175 13.39 4.05 -16.06
C GLN A 175 14.57 3.64 -15.15
N ARG A 176 14.27 3.11 -13.96
CA ARG A 176 15.28 2.74 -12.96
C ARG A 176 15.66 1.27 -13.08
N CYS A 177 16.84 0.92 -12.56
CA CYS A 177 17.25 -0.47 -12.43
C CYS A 177 16.47 -1.13 -11.28
N LEU A 178 15.30 -1.69 -11.60
CA LEU A 178 14.40 -2.33 -10.64
C LEU A 178 14.58 -3.86 -10.59
N SER A 179 14.38 -4.44 -9.41
CA SER A 179 14.21 -5.89 -9.23
C SER A 179 13.00 -6.41 -10.00
N TYR A 180 12.98 -7.70 -10.36
CA TYR A 180 11.80 -8.31 -11.00
C TYR A 180 10.52 -8.14 -10.19
N VAL A 181 10.60 -8.28 -8.87
CA VAL A 181 9.45 -8.10 -7.97
C VAL A 181 8.88 -6.68 -8.09
N SER A 182 9.74 -5.67 -8.11
CA SER A 182 9.31 -4.28 -8.27
C SER A 182 8.70 -4.03 -9.65
N ARG A 183 9.30 -4.59 -10.72
CA ARG A 183 8.75 -4.50 -12.08
C ARG A 183 7.36 -5.14 -12.17
N PHE A 184 7.18 -6.36 -11.67
CA PHE A 184 5.89 -7.03 -11.67
C PHE A 184 4.85 -6.29 -10.81
N THR A 185 5.27 -5.71 -9.67
CA THR A 185 4.37 -4.88 -8.84
C THR A 185 3.92 -3.63 -9.58
N ILE A 186 4.79 -3.00 -10.37
CA ILE A 186 4.42 -1.87 -11.24
C ILE A 186 3.42 -2.32 -12.32
N ILE A 187 3.62 -3.49 -12.92
CA ILE A 187 2.66 -4.04 -13.89
C ILE A 187 1.29 -4.29 -13.24
N ASP A 188 1.25 -4.82 -12.01
CA ASP A 188 0.00 -4.98 -11.26
C ASP A 188 -0.72 -3.64 -11.04
N VAL A 189 0.01 -2.60 -10.60
CA VAL A 189 -0.55 -1.25 -10.45
C VAL A 189 -1.09 -0.72 -11.78
N LEU A 190 -0.29 -0.84 -12.84
CA LEU A 190 -0.64 -0.39 -14.18
C LEU A 190 -1.92 -1.05 -14.68
N ASN A 191 -2.04 -2.38 -14.53
CA ASN A 191 -3.24 -3.12 -14.93
C ASN A 191 -4.48 -2.67 -14.16
N VAL A 192 -4.35 -2.35 -12.87
CA VAL A 192 -5.48 -1.84 -12.09
C VAL A 192 -5.95 -0.50 -12.62
N VAL A 193 -5.04 0.45 -12.88
CA VAL A 193 -5.45 1.80 -13.32
C VAL A 193 -5.90 1.85 -14.77
N LEU A 194 -5.36 1.00 -15.66
CA LEU A 194 -5.77 0.95 -17.07
C LEU A 194 -7.25 0.56 -17.23
N GLU A 195 -7.82 -0.21 -16.32
CA GLU A 195 -9.24 -0.56 -16.37
C GLU A 195 -10.19 0.63 -16.18
N TYR A 196 -9.68 1.75 -15.68
CA TYR A 196 -10.42 2.99 -15.40
C TYR A 196 -10.10 4.11 -16.40
N VAL A 197 -9.21 3.86 -17.37
CA VAL A 197 -8.89 4.81 -18.43
C VAL A 197 -9.80 4.59 -19.62
N THR A 198 -10.25 5.67 -20.24
CA THR A 198 -10.84 5.65 -21.58
C THR A 198 -9.99 6.53 -22.49
N LEU A 199 -9.47 5.95 -23.57
CA LEU A 199 -8.78 6.69 -24.61
C LEU A 199 -9.81 7.10 -25.67
N ASP A 200 -9.97 8.40 -25.91
CA ASP A 200 -10.90 8.95 -26.89
C ASP A 200 -10.23 9.22 -28.25
N GLY A 201 -8.91 9.02 -28.35
CA GLY A 201 -8.13 9.18 -29.56
C GLY A 201 -7.85 10.64 -29.91
N CYS A 202 -8.21 11.58 -29.04
CA CYS A 202 -7.75 12.95 -29.12
C CYS A 202 -6.36 12.98 -28.52
N GLU A 203 -5.31 12.85 -29.35
CA GLU A 203 -3.87 12.80 -28.97
C GLU A 203 -3.42 13.93 -28.00
N ASN A 204 -3.88 13.88 -26.77
CA ASN A 204 -3.57 14.83 -25.72
C ASN A 204 -2.39 14.30 -24.90
N GLU A 205 -1.83 15.16 -24.05
CA GLU A 205 -0.61 14.83 -23.31
C GLU A 205 -0.80 13.63 -22.37
N ASP A 206 -2.01 13.45 -21.82
CA ASP A 206 -2.35 12.35 -20.92
C ASP A 206 -2.42 11.01 -21.67
N GLU A 207 -3.09 10.97 -22.82
CA GLU A 207 -3.13 9.76 -23.67
C GLU A 207 -1.74 9.33 -24.12
N ARG A 208 -0.89 10.29 -24.51
CA ARG A 208 0.51 10.02 -24.88
C ARG A 208 1.30 9.46 -23.70
N LEU A 209 1.11 10.00 -22.50
CA LEU A 209 1.72 9.49 -21.28
C LEU A 209 1.31 8.03 -21.02
N ILE A 210 0.02 7.71 -21.15
CA ILE A 210 -0.51 6.35 -20.95
C ILE A 210 0.11 5.39 -21.96
N ILE A 211 0.12 5.74 -23.24
CA ILE A 211 0.69 4.92 -24.32
C ILE A 211 2.20 4.69 -24.10
N ASP A 212 2.94 5.73 -23.74
CA ASP A 212 4.37 5.63 -23.41
C ASP A 212 4.61 4.61 -22.29
N VAL A 213 3.85 4.73 -21.19
CA VAL A 213 3.97 3.82 -20.03
C VAL A 213 3.65 2.38 -20.40
N CYS A 214 2.60 2.15 -21.20
CA CYS A 214 2.25 0.83 -21.69
C CYS A 214 3.36 0.23 -22.56
N ASN A 215 3.90 1.02 -23.49
CA ASN A 215 4.98 0.58 -24.38
C ASN A 215 6.25 0.22 -23.61
N GLU A 216 6.67 1.05 -22.66
CA GLU A 216 7.84 0.75 -21.82
C GLU A 216 7.61 -0.48 -20.93
N SER A 217 6.40 -0.66 -20.42
CA SER A 217 6.02 -1.84 -19.63
C SER A 217 6.05 -3.13 -20.46
N ILE A 218 5.55 -3.08 -21.70
CA ILE A 218 5.60 -4.20 -22.65
C ILE A 218 7.05 -4.54 -23.00
N LYS A 219 7.89 -3.54 -23.30
CA LYS A 219 9.32 -3.74 -23.56
C LYS A 219 9.99 -4.41 -22.36
N SER A 220 9.76 -3.88 -21.15
CA SER A 220 10.35 -4.44 -19.93
C SER A 220 10.00 -5.91 -19.70
N MET A 221 8.75 -6.32 -19.96
CA MET A 221 8.35 -7.73 -19.85
C MET A 221 8.93 -8.60 -20.98
N LYS A 222 9.03 -8.07 -22.20
CA LYS A 222 9.69 -8.76 -23.32
C LYS A 222 11.18 -8.97 -23.06
N ASP A 223 11.86 -7.97 -22.51
CA ASP A 223 13.29 -8.05 -22.20
C ASP A 223 13.58 -9.19 -21.22
N ILE A 224 12.73 -9.36 -20.18
CA ILE A 224 12.82 -10.49 -19.23
C ILE A 224 12.66 -11.82 -19.96
N LEU A 225 11.68 -11.93 -20.87
CA LEU A 225 11.49 -13.16 -21.64
C LEU A 225 12.68 -13.45 -22.55
N GLU A 226 13.24 -12.45 -23.22
CA GLU A 226 14.30 -12.67 -24.21
C GLU A 226 15.67 -12.97 -23.58
N HIS A 227 15.94 -12.42 -22.38
CA HIS A 227 17.29 -12.42 -21.80
C HIS A 227 17.43 -13.23 -20.50
N ASP A 228 16.32 -13.56 -19.82
CA ASP A 228 16.34 -14.20 -18.49
C ASP A 228 15.56 -15.54 -18.43
N TYR A 229 15.54 -16.27 -19.56
CA TYR A 229 14.80 -17.54 -19.73
C TYR A 229 15.12 -18.63 -18.68
N GLU A 230 16.28 -18.55 -18.02
CA GLU A 230 16.69 -19.55 -17.01
C GLU A 230 15.92 -19.42 -15.68
N GLU A 231 15.23 -18.30 -15.44
CA GLU A 231 14.40 -18.10 -14.25
C GLU A 231 12.92 -18.31 -14.58
N GLU A 232 12.46 -19.56 -14.46
CA GLU A 232 11.08 -20.00 -14.81
C GLU A 232 9.98 -19.14 -14.15
N TYR A 233 10.22 -18.70 -12.92
CA TYR A 233 9.32 -17.80 -12.18
C TYR A 233 9.20 -16.42 -12.85
N ALA A 234 10.33 -15.81 -13.23
CA ALA A 234 10.36 -14.51 -13.88
C ALA A 234 9.69 -14.58 -15.27
N SER A 235 10.00 -15.64 -16.03
CA SER A 235 9.39 -15.88 -17.34
C SER A 235 7.87 -16.04 -17.26
N THR A 236 7.37 -16.83 -16.31
CA THR A 236 5.92 -17.03 -16.13
C THR A 236 5.20 -15.74 -15.79
N ASN A 237 5.74 -14.95 -14.85
CA ASN A 237 5.14 -13.67 -14.45
C ASN A 237 5.21 -12.63 -15.57
N ALA A 238 6.27 -12.62 -16.39
CA ALA A 238 6.36 -11.74 -17.54
C ALA A 238 5.30 -12.05 -18.60
N ILE A 239 5.03 -13.35 -18.87
CA ILE A 239 3.92 -13.76 -19.76
C ILE A 239 2.58 -13.29 -19.20
N VAL A 240 2.32 -13.51 -17.91
CA VAL A 240 1.09 -13.06 -17.26
C VAL A 240 0.95 -11.54 -17.36
N GLY A 241 2.02 -10.80 -17.06
CA GLY A 241 2.06 -9.35 -17.17
C GLY A 241 1.72 -8.85 -18.56
N LEU A 242 2.32 -9.41 -19.62
CA LEU A 242 2.01 -9.09 -21.01
C LEU A 242 0.56 -9.38 -21.37
N CYS A 243 0.04 -10.55 -20.98
CA CYS A 243 -1.35 -10.93 -21.22
C CYS A 243 -2.32 -9.93 -20.58
N CYS A 244 -2.07 -9.54 -19.32
CA CYS A 244 -2.90 -8.57 -18.60
C CYS A 244 -2.84 -7.16 -19.22
N LEU A 245 -1.64 -6.69 -19.60
CA LEU A 245 -1.46 -5.38 -20.24
C LEU A 245 -2.20 -5.33 -21.58
N CYS A 246 -2.05 -6.37 -22.40
CA CYS A 246 -2.76 -6.47 -23.68
C CYS A 246 -4.28 -6.51 -23.49
N ALA A 247 -4.78 -7.28 -22.52
CA ALA A 247 -6.23 -7.35 -22.25
C ALA A 247 -6.80 -6.01 -21.77
N SER A 248 -6.05 -5.27 -20.95
CA SER A 248 -6.48 -3.99 -20.38
C SER A 248 -6.40 -2.85 -21.40
N SER A 249 -5.45 -2.89 -22.34
CA SER A 249 -5.21 -1.83 -23.33
C SER A 249 -6.12 -1.88 -24.58
N ILE A 250 -6.96 -2.90 -24.72
CA ILE A 250 -7.87 -3.08 -25.88
C ILE A 250 -9.24 -2.39 -25.66
N ARG A 251 -9.54 -1.94 -24.43
CA ARG A 251 -10.77 -1.21 -24.12
C ARG A 251 -10.69 0.25 -24.52
#